data_AF-A0A6H2GRK0-F1
#
_entry.id   AF-A0A6H2GRK0-F1
#
_cell.length_a   1.000
_cell.length_b   1.000
_cell.length_c   1.000
_cell.angle_alpha   90.00
_cell.angle_beta   90.00
_cell.angle_gamma   90.00
#
_symmetry.space_group_name_H-M   'P 1'
#
loop_
_entity.id
_entity.type
_entity.pdbx_description
1 polymer ?
#
loop_
_entity_poly.entity_id
_entity_poly.type
_entity_poly.pdbx_seq_one_letter_code
_entity_poly.pdbx_strand_id
1 'polypeptide(L)'
;MDKDKIIKKNRGNYSYVIRTMDEDGDTVFHVLKYVKTIDKTKSRKTVRKLIMDEKLNLASLMLLDNGVLCDCLTKGDENAE
;
A
#
# COMPACT_ATOMS: atom_id res chain seq x y z
N MET A 1 -8.88 19.31 9.29
CA MET A 1 -8.36 18.62 8.09
C MET A 1 -7.35 17.61 8.59
N ASP A 2 -7.85 16.41 8.89
CA ASP A 2 -7.01 15.32 9.36
C ASP A 2 -5.96 15.00 8.29
N LYS A 3 -4.71 14.92 8.76
CA LYS A 3 -3.53 14.69 7.94
C LYS A 3 -3.78 13.49 7.04
N ASP A 4 -3.44 13.61 5.76
CA ASP A 4 -3.35 12.50 4.80
C ASP A 4 -2.86 11.22 5.52
N LYS A 5 -3.76 10.28 5.78
CA LYS A 5 -3.40 9.04 6.48
C LYS A 5 -2.63 8.17 5.49
N ILE A 6 -1.35 7.95 5.77
CA ILE A 6 -0.48 7.06 4.99
C ILE A 6 -0.33 5.74 5.74
N ILE A 7 -0.83 4.65 5.16
CA ILE A 7 -0.68 3.29 5.67
C ILE A 7 0.45 2.60 4.90
N LYS A 8 1.35 1.93 5.62
CA LYS A 8 2.41 1.12 5.03
C LYS A 8 2.24 -0.32 5.47
N LYS A 9 2.21 -1.27 4.53
CA LYS A 9 2.08 -2.71 4.82
C LYS A 9 3.15 -3.50 4.09
N ASN A 10 3.74 -4.49 4.75
CA ASN A 10 4.65 -5.44 4.13
C ASN A 10 4.02 -6.84 4.14
N ARG A 11 4.13 -7.58 3.04
CA ARG A 11 3.70 -8.98 2.95
C ARG A 11 4.69 -9.76 2.08
N GLY A 12 5.52 -10.59 2.72
CA GLY A 12 6.57 -11.34 2.03
C GLY A 12 7.52 -10.42 1.25
N ASN A 13 7.60 -10.62 -0.07
CA ASN A 13 8.42 -9.80 -0.96
C ASN A 13 7.74 -8.50 -1.38
N TYR A 14 6.48 -8.28 -1.02
CA TYR A 14 5.73 -7.09 -1.42
C TYR A 14 5.65 -6.06 -0.29
N SER A 15 5.61 -4.78 -0.69
CA SER A 15 5.33 -3.67 0.21
C SER A 15 4.34 -2.72 -0.43
N TYR A 16 3.41 -2.19 0.36
CA TYR A 16 2.30 -1.36 -0.05
C TYR A 16 2.39 -0.03 0.69
N VAL A 17 2.14 1.06 -0.01
CA VAL A 17 1.91 2.39 0.56
C VAL A 17 0.53 2.84 0.09
N ILE A 18 -0.35 3.16 1.03
CA ILE A 18 -1.73 3.55 0.74
C ILE A 18 -1.92 4.93 1.34
N ARG A 19 -2.29 5.90 0.51
CA ARG A 19 -2.66 7.24 0.95
C ARG A 19 -4.15 7.43 0.74
N THR A 20 -4.85 7.74 1.83
CA THR A 20 -6.25 8.16 1.75
C THR A 20 -6.32 9.61 1.28
N MET A 21 -7.17 9.88 0.30
CA MET A 21 -7.40 11.19 -0.30
C MET A 21 -8.91 11.42 -0.39
N ASP A 22 -9.34 12.66 -0.29
CA ASP A 22 -10.72 13.06 -0.66
C ASP A 22 -10.66 13.73 -2.03
N GLU A 23 -11.32 13.13 -3.03
CA GLU A 23 -11.46 13.68 -4.38
C GLU A 23 -12.95 13.88 -4.67
N ASP A 24 -13.36 15.12 -4.91
CA ASP A 24 -14.75 15.49 -5.25
C ASP A 24 -15.82 15.03 -4.24
N GLY A 25 -15.43 14.87 -2.97
CA GLY A 25 -16.32 14.40 -1.90
C GLY A 25 -16.34 12.88 -1.71
N ASP A 26 -15.62 12.15 -2.56
CA ASP A 26 -15.43 10.71 -2.43
C ASP A 26 -14.04 10.38 -1.86
N THR A 27 -14.00 9.41 -0.95
CA THR A 27 -12.73 8.89 -0.42
C THR A 27 -12.09 7.94 -1.43
N VAL A 28 -10.90 8.31 -1.89
CA VAL A 28 -10.07 7.57 -2.84
C VAL A 28 -8.78 7.12 -2.16
N PHE A 29 -8.27 5.95 -2.52
CA PHE A 29 -7.03 5.41 -1.99
C PHE A 29 -5.98 5.34 -3.08
N HIS A 30 -4.93 6.15 -2.97
CA HIS A 30 -3.76 6.03 -3.83
C HIS A 30 -2.83 4.95 -3.31
N VAL A 31 -2.63 3.89 -4.11
CA VAL A 31 -1.90 2.69 -3.72
C VAL A 31 -0.66 2.52 -4.57
N LEU A 32 0.49 2.46 -3.89
CA LEU A 32 1.78 2.09 -4.46
C LEU A 32 2.15 0.68 -3.99
N LYS A 33 2.38 -0.25 -4.92
CA LYS A 33 2.88 -1.60 -4.62
C LYS A 33 4.29 -1.75 -5.14
N TYR A 34 5.17 -2.27 -4.30
CA TYR A 34 6.54 -2.60 -4.66
C TYR A 34 6.81 -4.08 -4.43
N VAL A 35 7.71 -4.64 -5.22
CA VAL A 35 8.25 -5.98 -5.03
C VAL A 35 9.76 -5.91 -4.76
N LYS A 36 10.23 -6.64 -3.77
CA LYS A 36 11.65 -6.86 -3.49
C LYS A 36 12.22 -7.77 -4.58
N THR A 37 13.20 -7.28 -5.30
CA THR A 37 13.94 -8.02 -6.31
C THR A 37 15.43 -7.94 -6.03
N ILE A 38 16.19 -8.89 -6.56
CA ILE A 38 17.65 -8.84 -6.53
C ILE A 38 18.12 -8.19 -7.83
N ASP A 39 18.76 -7.04 -7.73
CA ASP A 39 19.43 -6.41 -8.86
C ASP A 39 20.75 -7.15 -9.12
N LYS A 40 20.73 -8.01 -10.14
CA LYS A 40 21.90 -8.80 -10.55
C LYS A 40 22.98 -7.92 -11.19
N THR A 41 22.65 -6.72 -11.67
CA THR A 41 23.60 -5.79 -12.30
C THR A 41 24.41 -5.00 -11.27
N LYS A 42 23.85 -4.77 -10.08
CA LYS A 42 24.47 -4.02 -8.99
C LYS A 42 24.87 -4.92 -7.82
N SER A 43 25.76 -5.88 -8.08
CA SER A 43 26.34 -6.75 -7.04
C SER A 43 25.31 -7.53 -6.19
N ARG A 44 24.20 -7.97 -6.81
CA ARG A 44 23.10 -8.69 -6.13
C ARG A 44 22.47 -7.93 -4.97
N LYS A 45 22.44 -6.59 -5.02
CA LYS A 45 21.72 -5.79 -4.02
C LYS A 45 20.22 -6.02 -4.12
N THR A 46 19.56 -6.12 -2.97
CA THR A 46 18.09 -6.14 -2.93
C THR A 46 17.57 -4.74 -3.19
N VAL A 47 16.67 -4.59 -4.16
CA VAL A 47 16.00 -3.33 -4.51
C VAL A 47 14.48 -3.53 -4.44
N ARG A 48 13.74 -2.43 -4.22
CA ARG A 48 12.28 -2.43 -4.33
C ARG A 48 11.90 -1.83 -5.69
N LYS A 49 11.21 -2.58 -6.53
CA LYS A 49 10.69 -2.11 -7.81
C LYS A 49 9.20 -1.81 -7.67
N LEU A 50 8.77 -0.61 -8.10
CA LEU A 50 7.36 -0.25 -8.19
C LEU A 50 6.68 -1.11 -9.26
N ILE A 51 5.54 -1.69 -8.94
CA ILE A 51 4.75 -2.58 -9.82
C ILE A 51 3.28 -2.20 -9.90
N MET A 52 2.80 -1.28 -9.06
CA MET A 52 1.46 -0.72 -9.12
C MET A 52 1.50 0.71 -8.58
N ASP A 53 0.82 1.60 -9.28
CA ASP A 53 0.64 3.01 -8.92
C ASP A 53 -0.76 3.43 -9.40
N GLU A 54 -1.76 3.19 -8.55
CA GLU A 54 -3.17 3.29 -8.94
C GLU A 54 -4.02 3.95 -7.85
N LYS A 55 -5.07 4.63 -8.27
CA LYS A 55 -6.13 5.13 -7.40
C LYS A 55 -7.28 4.13 -7.38
N LEU A 56 -7.63 3.64 -6.20
CA LEU A 56 -8.66 2.64 -5.99
C LEU A 56 -9.75 3.20 -5.08
N ASN A 57 -10.99 2.81 -5.34
CA ASN A 57 -12.06 2.95 -4.35
C ASN A 57 -11.92 1.88 -3.25
N LEU A 58 -12.72 2.01 -2.18
CA LEU A 58 -12.67 1.09 -1.05
C LEU A 58 -12.89 -0.38 -1.47
N ALA A 59 -13.84 -0.64 -2.37
CA ALA A 59 -14.16 -2.01 -2.80
C ALA A 59 -12.99 -2.68 -3.53
N SER A 60 -12.39 -1.98 -4.50
CA SER A 60 -11.21 -2.48 -5.24
C SER A 60 -10.00 -2.67 -4.32
N LEU A 61 -9.81 -1.78 -3.36
CA LEU A 61 -8.74 -1.88 -2.36
C LEU A 61 -8.88 -3.13 -1.48
N MET A 62 -10.10 -3.46 -1.05
CA MET A 62 -10.40 -4.64 -0.22
C MET A 62 -10.21 -5.96 -0.97
N LEU A 63 -10.30 -5.95 -2.30
CA LEU A 63 -10.09 -7.14 -3.13
C LEU A 63 -8.63 -7.30 -3.57
N LEU A 64 -7.80 -6.27 -3.43
CA LEU A 64 -6.41 -6.28 -3.85
C LEU A 64 -5.62 -7.42 -3.19
N ASP A 65 -4.94 -8.23 -4.01
CA ASP A 65 -4.11 -9.36 -3.59
C ASP A 65 -4.80 -10.29 -2.57
N ASN A 66 -6.06 -10.63 -2.83
CA ASN A 66 -6.90 -11.48 -1.96
C ASN A 66 -7.13 -10.88 -0.56
N GLY A 67 -7.32 -9.56 -0.51
CA GLY A 67 -7.64 -8.85 0.74
C GLY A 67 -6.46 -8.68 1.69
N VAL A 68 -5.24 -8.61 1.15
CA VAL A 68 -4.02 -8.44 1.97
C VAL A 68 -4.04 -7.16 2.82
N LEU A 69 -4.85 -6.17 2.41
CA LEU A 69 -4.99 -4.87 3.07
C LEU A 69 -6.25 -4.76 3.95
N CYS A 70 -7.14 -5.77 3.96
CA CYS A 70 -8.38 -5.72 4.73
C CYS A 70 -8.13 -5.47 6.22
N ASP A 71 -7.18 -6.19 6.82
CA ASP A 71 -6.84 -6.04 8.23
C ASP A 71 -6.33 -4.64 8.58
N CYS A 72 -5.64 -3.98 7.64
CA CYS A 72 -5.05 -2.66 7.87
C CYS A 72 -6.06 -1.52 7.82
N LEU A 73 -7.21 -1.76 7.20
CA LEU A 73 -8.27 -0.77 7.02
C LEU A 73 -9.43 -1.00 8.00
N THR A 74 -9.53 -2.21 8.55
CA THR A 74 -10.57 -2.61 9.51
C THR A 74 -10.08 -2.55 10.96
N LYS A 75 -8.78 -2.76 11.23
CA LYS A 75 -8.21 -2.59 12.56
C LYS A 75 -7.65 -1.17 12.69
N GLY A 76 -8.42 -0.30 13.34
CA GLY A 76 -7.91 0.98 13.82
C GLY A 76 -6.72 0.75 14.76
N ASP A 77 -5.61 1.42 14.50
CA ASP A 77 -4.44 1.63 15.37
C ASP A 77 -4.35 0.77 16.65
N GLU A 78 -3.97 -0.50 16.52
CA GLU A 78 -3.60 -1.36 17.68
C GLU A 78 -2.08 -1.52 17.84
N ASN A 79 -1.25 -0.77 17.10
CA ASN A 79 0.21 -0.80 17.25
C ASN A 79 0.80 0.61 17.21
N ALA A 80 0.50 1.39 18.24
CA ALA A 80 1.42 2.40 18.75
C ALA A 80 2.19 1.74 19.91
N GLU A 81 3.34 1.13 19.59
CA GLU A 81 4.38 0.78 20.56
C GLU A 81 5.59 1.68 20.31
#